data_AF-A0A962YZF2-F1
#
_entry.id   AF-A0A962YZF2-F1
#
_cell.length_a   1.000
_cell.length_b   1.000
_cell.length_c   1.000
_cell.angle_alpha   90.00
_cell.angle_beta   90.00
_cell.angle_gamma   90.00
#
_symmetry.space_group_name_H-M   'P 1'
#
loop_
_entity.id
_entity.type
_entity.pdbx_description
1 polymer ?
#
loop_
_entity_poly.entity_id
_entity_poly.type
_entity_poly.pdbx_seq_one_letter_code
_entity_poly.pdbx_strand_id
1 'polypeptide(L)'
;MGPPTKLEISDARLNPKALKGSRVRWGGNVVAVENFKTYTLLEILGRPLSDNGKPDESAKSMGRFMARVPGFLDPEEHPKGRLLSVTGKLSTPIEKRIGEYLYDYPVVDAEARYLW
;
A
#
# COMPACT_ATOMS: atom_id res chain seq x y z
N MET A 1 -15.30 -19.93 -6.40
CA MET A 1 -14.17 -18.96 -6.31
C MET A 1 -13.73 -18.96 -4.86
N GLY A 2 -12.65 -19.65 -4.51
CA GLY A 2 -12.15 -19.66 -3.13
C GLY A 2 -11.73 -18.23 -2.72
N PRO A 3 -11.73 -17.91 -1.41
CA PRO A 3 -11.21 -16.63 -0.96
C PRO A 3 -9.76 -16.53 -1.47
N PRO A 4 -9.35 -15.41 -2.10
CA PRO A 4 -7.95 -15.24 -2.46
C PRO A 4 -7.14 -15.40 -1.18
N THR A 5 -6.09 -16.24 -1.21
CA THR A 5 -5.11 -16.35 -0.12
C THR A 5 -4.78 -14.94 0.34
N LYS A 6 -5.13 -14.61 1.59
CA LYS A 6 -4.98 -13.26 2.13
C LYS A 6 -3.49 -13.00 2.35
N LEU A 7 -2.81 -12.57 1.30
CA LEU A 7 -1.39 -12.27 1.36
C LEU A 7 -1.17 -11.07 2.27
N GLU A 8 -0.35 -11.21 3.30
CA GLU A 8 -0.07 -10.14 4.25
C GLU A 8 1.10 -9.25 3.79
N ILE A 9 1.17 -8.04 4.34
CA ILE A 9 2.25 -7.08 4.06
C ILE A 9 3.60 -7.64 4.54
N SER A 10 3.59 -8.32 5.69
CA SER A 10 4.74 -9.03 6.26
C SER A 10 5.29 -10.10 5.29
N ASP A 11 4.43 -10.90 4.69
CA ASP A 11 4.83 -11.95 3.73
C ASP A 11 5.56 -11.35 2.53
N ALA A 12 5.00 -10.28 1.96
CA ALA A 12 5.58 -9.57 0.83
C ALA A 12 6.93 -8.92 1.16
N ARG A 13 7.13 -8.50 2.41
CA ARG A 13 8.42 -7.97 2.87
C ARG A 13 9.47 -9.07 3.06
N LEU A 14 9.07 -10.22 3.60
CA LEU A 14 9.97 -11.35 3.83
C LEU A 14 10.34 -12.09 2.54
N ASN A 15 9.41 -12.17 1.59
CA ASN A 15 9.56 -12.98 0.37
C ASN A 15 9.26 -12.18 -0.93
N PRO A 16 9.87 -11.01 -1.15
CA PRO A 16 9.48 -10.11 -2.24
C PRO A 16 9.70 -10.70 -3.64
N LYS A 17 10.73 -11.54 -3.81
CA LYS A 17 11.00 -12.20 -5.10
C LYS A 17 9.95 -13.24 -5.43
N ALA A 18 9.56 -14.06 -4.46
CA ALA A 18 8.59 -15.14 -4.65
C ALA A 18 7.17 -14.61 -4.87
N LEU A 19 6.86 -13.44 -4.29
CA LEU A 19 5.52 -12.85 -4.33
C LEU A 19 5.36 -11.75 -5.37
N LYS A 20 6.41 -11.43 -6.14
CA LYS A 20 6.34 -10.46 -7.23
C LYS A 20 5.29 -10.88 -8.27
N GLY A 21 4.45 -9.94 -8.69
CA GLY A 21 3.35 -10.16 -9.62
C GLY A 21 2.05 -10.66 -8.97
N SER A 22 2.08 -11.09 -7.70
CA SER A 22 0.89 -11.51 -6.96
C SER A 22 -0.09 -10.36 -6.80
N ARG A 23 -1.37 -10.65 -7.05
CA ARG A 23 -2.46 -9.67 -6.88
C ARG A 23 -2.82 -9.55 -5.41
N VAL A 24 -2.91 -8.32 -4.91
CA VAL A 24 -3.29 -8.01 -3.53
C VAL A 24 -4.38 -6.94 -3.49
N ARG A 25 -5.15 -6.95 -2.40
CA ARG A 25 -6.02 -5.84 -2.01
C ARG A 25 -5.67 -5.44 -0.58
N TRP A 26 -5.00 -4.30 -0.44
CA TRP A 26 -4.57 -3.77 0.85
C TRP A 26 -5.11 -2.36 1.04
N GLY A 27 -5.08 -1.86 2.26
CA GLY A 27 -5.47 -0.49 2.53
C GLY A 27 -5.04 -0.07 3.91
N GLY A 28 -5.38 1.17 4.25
CA GLY A 28 -4.95 1.80 5.48
C GLY A 28 -5.01 3.31 5.37
N ASN A 29 -4.20 3.97 6.19
CA ASN A 29 -4.21 5.42 6.32
C ASN A 29 -3.02 5.99 5.52
N VAL A 30 -3.23 7.08 4.76
CA VAL A 30 -2.14 7.79 4.07
C VAL A 30 -1.16 8.34 5.09
N VAL A 31 0.12 8.02 4.92
CA VAL A 31 1.23 8.58 5.70
C VAL A 31 1.88 9.73 4.96
N ALA A 32 2.14 9.55 3.66
CA ALA A 32 2.80 10.53 2.80
C ALA A 32 2.40 10.32 1.33
N VAL A 33 2.51 11.40 0.56
CA VAL A 33 2.34 11.43 -0.90
C VAL A 33 3.62 12.00 -1.51
N GLU A 34 4.24 11.25 -2.42
CA GLU A 34 5.46 11.68 -3.11
C GLU A 34 5.28 11.58 -4.62
N ASN A 35 5.32 12.72 -5.29
CA ASN A 35 5.13 12.82 -6.73
C ASN A 35 6.48 12.69 -7.46
N PHE A 36 6.57 11.74 -8.39
CA PHE A 36 7.67 11.58 -9.35
C PHE A 36 7.22 12.01 -10.74
N LYS A 37 8.17 12.11 -11.67
CA LYS A 37 7.91 12.56 -13.04
C LYS A 37 6.80 11.79 -13.77
N THR A 38 6.62 10.49 -13.48
CA THR A 38 5.69 9.62 -14.21
C THR A 38 4.71 8.86 -13.32
N TYR A 39 4.87 8.93 -11.99
CA TYR A 39 4.04 8.21 -11.02
C TYR A 39 4.05 8.91 -9.67
N THR A 40 3.10 8.56 -8.82
CA THR A 40 3.03 8.95 -7.41
C THR A 40 3.26 7.74 -6.53
N LEU A 41 4.02 7.89 -5.46
CA LEU A 41 4.07 6.93 -4.36
C LEU A 41 3.20 7.42 -3.21
N LEU A 42 2.21 6.62 -2.86
CA LEU A 42 1.47 6.76 -1.62
C LEU A 42 2.10 5.84 -0.58
N GLU A 43 2.62 6.40 0.49
CA GLU A 43 3.03 5.63 1.66
C GLU A 43 1.81 5.39 2.56
N ILE A 44 1.55 4.13 2.90
CA ILE A 44 0.31 3.72 3.57
C ILE A 44 0.65 2.91 4.81
N LEU A 45 0.06 3.29 5.94
CA LEU A 45 0.08 2.47 7.15
C LEU A 45 -1.04 1.44 7.04
N GLY A 46 -0.66 0.19 6.73
CA GLY A 46 -1.59 -0.89 6.46
C GLY A 46 -2.49 -1.24 7.64
N ARG A 47 -3.77 -1.47 7.34
CA ARG A 47 -4.81 -1.89 8.28
C ARG A 47 -5.61 -3.06 7.68
N PRO A 48 -6.21 -3.90 8.52
CA PRO A 48 -7.21 -4.87 8.06
C PRO A 48 -8.33 -4.17 7.30
N LEU A 49 -8.80 -4.81 6.23
CA LEU A 49 -9.99 -4.37 5.51
C LEU A 49 -11.21 -5.09 6.08
N SER A 50 -12.30 -4.34 6.27
CA SER A 50 -13.63 -4.90 6.49
C SER A 50 -14.21 -5.47 5.18
N ASP A 51 -15.36 -6.12 5.24
CA ASP A 51 -15.97 -6.82 4.09
C ASP A 51 -16.29 -5.90 2.90
N ASN A 52 -16.60 -4.63 3.16
CA ASN A 52 -16.81 -3.63 2.10
C ASN A 52 -15.48 -3.09 1.53
N GLY A 53 -14.34 -3.47 2.11
CA GLY A 53 -13.01 -3.03 1.74
C GLY A 53 -12.53 -1.76 2.44
N LYS A 54 -13.28 -1.22 3.40
CA LYS A 54 -12.86 -0.07 4.20
C LYS A 54 -11.79 -0.50 5.20
N PRO A 55 -10.65 0.19 5.26
CA PRO A 55 -9.66 -0.06 6.31
C PRO A 55 -10.24 0.23 7.70
N ASP A 56 -9.99 -0.67 8.64
CA ASP A 56 -10.31 -0.45 10.05
C ASP A 56 -9.19 0.37 10.72
N GLU A 57 -9.44 1.65 10.92
CA GLU A 57 -8.50 2.59 11.54
C GLU A 57 -8.17 2.24 12.99
N SER A 58 -9.11 1.59 13.70
CA SER A 58 -8.96 1.22 15.11
C SER A 58 -8.12 -0.04 15.31
N ALA A 59 -8.04 -0.90 14.29
CA ALA A 59 -7.27 -2.13 14.34
C ALA A 59 -5.75 -1.88 14.34
N LYS A 60 -4.97 -2.80 14.89
CA LYS A 60 -3.49 -2.72 14.88
C LYS A 60 -2.94 -2.63 13.46
N SER A 61 -1.85 -1.90 13.28
CA SER A 61 -1.18 -1.81 11.97
C SER A 61 -0.61 -3.17 11.55
N MET A 62 -0.75 -3.47 10.26
CA MET A 62 -0.18 -4.63 9.59
C MET A 62 1.21 -4.36 8.98
N GLY A 63 1.80 -3.19 9.27
CA GLY A 63 3.03 -2.71 8.66
C GLY A 63 2.80 -1.64 7.59
N ARG A 64 3.87 -1.16 6.97
CA ARG A 64 3.82 -0.16 5.91
C ARG A 64 4.09 -0.76 4.54
N PHE A 65 3.39 -0.23 3.54
CA PHE A 65 3.60 -0.54 2.13
C PHE A 65 3.46 0.75 1.30
N MET A 66 3.89 0.69 0.04
CA MET A 66 3.69 1.78 -0.91
C MET A 66 2.73 1.36 -2.01
N ALA A 67 1.84 2.28 -2.41
CA ALA A 67 1.08 2.15 -3.63
C ALA A 67 1.68 3.07 -4.71
N ARG A 68 2.10 2.48 -5.82
CA ARG A 68 2.59 3.22 -6.98
C ARG A 68 1.43 3.46 -7.94
N VAL A 69 1.06 4.72 -8.11
CA VAL A 69 -0.06 5.14 -8.96
C VAL A 69 0.50 5.85 -10.19
N PRO A 70 0.11 5.48 -11.42
CA PRO A 70 0.55 6.19 -12.62
C PRO A 70 0.12 7.67 -12.61
N GLY A 71 1.02 8.56 -13.02
CA GLY A 71 0.78 9.99 -13.07
C GLY A 71 0.83 10.70 -11.72
N PHE A 72 0.27 11.91 -11.70
CA PHE A 72 0.23 12.81 -10.55
C PHE A 72 -1.00 12.54 -9.67
N LEU A 73 -0.82 12.60 -8.35
CA LEU A 73 -1.91 12.76 -7.40
C LEU A 73 -1.68 14.03 -6.57
N ASP A 74 -2.74 14.80 -6.42
CA ASP A 74 -2.75 15.96 -5.56
C ASP A 74 -2.69 15.52 -4.08
N PRO A 75 -1.66 15.93 -3.31
CA PRO A 75 -1.58 15.66 -1.88
C PRO A 75 -2.77 16.22 -1.09
N GLU A 76 -3.39 17.31 -1.56
CA GLU A 76 -4.56 17.91 -0.90
C GLU A 76 -5.81 17.03 -1.03
N GLU A 77 -5.92 16.28 -2.13
CA GLU A 77 -6.98 15.28 -2.34
C GLU A 77 -6.70 13.95 -1.60
N HIS A 78 -5.45 13.75 -1.17
CA HIS A 78 -4.99 12.56 -0.44
C HIS A 78 -4.30 12.94 0.87
N PRO A 79 -4.99 13.69 1.76
CA PRO A 79 -4.34 14.24 2.94
C PRO A 79 -3.91 13.12 3.89
N LYS A 80 -2.86 13.39 4.66
CA LYS A 80 -2.37 12.48 5.70
C LYS A 80 -3.51 12.06 6.63
N GLY A 81 -3.62 10.77 6.91
CA GLY A 81 -4.67 10.17 7.71
C GLY A 81 -5.89 9.68 6.92
N ARG A 82 -6.08 10.12 5.66
CA ARG A 82 -7.20 9.66 4.83
C ARG A 82 -7.12 8.15 4.62
N LEU A 83 -8.28 7.50 4.66
CA LEU A 83 -8.39 6.07 4.45
C LEU A 83 -8.44 5.77 2.95
N LEU A 84 -7.65 4.79 2.51
CA LEU A 84 -7.76 4.25 1.17
C LEU A 84 -7.62 2.74 1.13
N SER A 85 -8.19 2.15 0.08
CA SER A 85 -7.90 0.79 -0.34
C SER A 85 -7.32 0.80 -1.74
N VAL A 86 -6.39 -0.12 -1.99
CA VAL A 86 -5.67 -0.29 -3.25
C VAL A 86 -5.75 -1.75 -3.66
N THR A 87 -6.04 -1.98 -4.93
CA THR A 87 -5.91 -3.29 -5.56
C THR A 87 -4.87 -3.19 -6.66
N GLY A 88 -3.99 -4.18 -6.74
CA GLY A 88 -2.91 -4.17 -7.72
C GLY A 88 -2.01 -5.38 -7.60
N LYS A 89 -0.82 -5.29 -8.19
CA LYS A 89 0.19 -6.36 -8.17
C LYS A 89 1.41 -5.94 -7.38
N LEU A 90 1.98 -6.89 -6.64
CA LEU A 90 3.26 -6.66 -5.98
C LEU A 90 4.38 -6.47 -7.01
N SER A 91 5.19 -5.45 -6.81
CA SER A 91 6.33 -5.12 -7.67
C SER A 91 7.63 -5.16 -6.89
N THR A 92 8.73 -4.72 -7.52
CA THR A 92 10.02 -4.63 -6.84
C THR A 92 9.89 -3.71 -5.61
N PRO A 93 10.30 -4.16 -4.41
CA PRO A 93 10.31 -3.33 -3.21
C PRO A 93 11.09 -2.03 -3.40
N ILE A 94 10.76 -1.03 -2.60
CA ILE A 94 11.50 0.23 -2.52
C ILE A 94 12.12 0.31 -1.13
N GLU A 95 13.43 0.45 -1.08
CA GLU A 95 14.15 0.72 0.17
C GLU A 95 14.11 2.23 0.45
N LYS A 96 13.56 2.63 1.59
CA LYS A 96 13.53 4.03 2.05
C LYS A 96 13.74 4.11 3.55
N ARG A 97 14.26 5.26 4.00
CA ARG A 97 14.45 5.52 5.42
C ARG A 97 13.16 5.98 6.10
N ILE A 98 12.93 5.49 7.32
CA ILE A 98 11.99 6.04 8.30
C ILE A 98 12.82 6.60 9.45
N GLY A 99 13.05 7.91 9.46
CA GLY A 99 14.10 8.49 10.32
C GLY A 99 15.47 7.91 9.93
N GLU A 100 16.15 7.28 10.88
CA GLU A 100 17.45 6.62 10.64
C GLU A 100 17.32 5.13 10.25
N TYR A 101 16.11 4.56 10.30
CA TYR A 101 15.89 3.14 10.03
C TYR A 101 15.67 2.88 8.55
N LEU A 102 16.49 2.02 7.95
CA LEU A 102 16.33 1.58 6.56
C LEU A 102 15.21 0.53 6.47
N TYR A 103 14.17 0.80 5.68
CA TYR A 103 12.98 -0.03 5.59
C TYR A 103 12.68 -0.42 4.14
N ASP A 104 12.53 -1.72 3.91
CA ASP A 104 12.08 -2.28 2.64
C ASP A 104 10.56 -2.25 2.55
N TYR A 105 10.04 -1.33 1.75
CA TYR A 105 8.61 -1.23 1.48
C TYR A 105 8.20 -2.24 0.41
N PRO A 106 7.27 -3.17 0.71
CA PRO A 106 6.50 -3.81 -0.34
C PRO A 106 5.79 -2.75 -1.17
N VAL A 107 5.82 -2.91 -2.48
CA VAL A 107 5.18 -1.97 -3.42
C VAL A 107 4.05 -2.67 -4.15
N VAL A 108 2.89 -2.04 -4.16
CA VAL A 108 1.75 -2.41 -4.98
C VAL A 108 1.69 -1.45 -6.17
N ASP A 109 1.90 -1.95 -7.38
CA ASP A 109 1.55 -1.21 -8.59
C ASP A 109 0.02 -1.18 -8.68
N ALA A 110 -0.56 -0.01 -8.42
CA ALA A 110 -1.98 0.17 -8.23
C ALA A 110 -2.73 0.08 -9.57
N GLU A 111 -3.66 -0.86 -9.65
CA GLU A 111 -4.60 -0.99 -10.78
C GLU A 111 -5.93 -0.31 -10.49
N ALA A 112 -6.35 -0.31 -9.21
CA ALA A 112 -7.52 0.41 -8.73
C ALA A 112 -7.29 0.96 -7.32
N ARG A 113 -7.92 2.08 -7.01
CA ARG A 113 -7.92 2.68 -5.67
C ARG A 113 -9.31 3.20 -5.32
N TYR A 114 -9.62 3.21 -4.03
CA TYR A 114 -10.84 3.80 -3.51
C TYR A 114 -10.54 4.60 -2.25
N LEU A 115 -10.93 5.87 -2.27
CA LEU A 115 -10.80 6.81 -1.15
C LEU A 115 -12.10 6.76 -0.33
N TRP A 116 -11.96 6.62 0.99
CA TRP A 116 -13.08 6.52 1.94
C TRP A 116 -13.28 7.84 2.67
#